data_AF-A0A7Y0M0V7-F1
#
_entry.id   AF-A0A7Y0M0V7-F1
#
_cell.length_a   1.000
_cell.length_b   1.000
_cell.length_c   1.000
_cell.angle_alpha   90.00
_cell.angle_beta   90.00
_cell.angle_gamma   90.00
#
_symmetry.space_group_name_H-M   'P 1'
#
loop_
_entity.id
_entity.type
_entity.pdbx_description
1 polymer ?
#
loop_
_entity_poly.entity_id
_entity_poly.type
_entity_poly.pdbx_seq_one_letter_code
_entity_poly.pdbx_strand_id
1 'polypeptide(L)'
;MLIVGTDPLEVERSLCSGELSCPSCGGVVVPWGHARSRAARGAEGMVRHRPRRARCTSCRRTHVLLAQLWLLRRADAAVVIGAALEAKAAGSGHRAIASALGRPAATVRGWLRRFAARAEHTRAQFTRLLHALDPVAPALAVRGSVVADALEAIGRAAAAAVVRLSPVAPWEFAARASAGRLLAPAVGSGW
;
A
#
# COMPACT_ATOMS: atom_id res chain seq x y z
N MET A 1 -9.94 -1.80 -8.00
CA MET A 1 -9.86 -1.64 -6.52
C MET A 1 -9.53 -0.19 -6.24
N LEU A 2 -9.96 0.31 -5.08
CA LEU A 2 -9.66 1.65 -4.56
C LEU A 2 -9.17 1.45 -3.13
N ILE A 3 -8.02 2.04 -2.76
CA ILE A 3 -7.55 2.00 -1.38
C ILE A 3 -8.25 3.10 -0.59
N VAL A 4 -8.78 2.75 0.59
CA VAL A 4 -9.54 3.64 1.48
C VAL A 4 -8.98 3.55 2.91
N GLY A 5 -9.49 4.41 3.80
CA GLY A 5 -9.17 4.37 5.23
C GLY A 5 -9.52 3.03 5.89
N THR A 6 -9.10 2.87 7.14
CA THR A 6 -9.28 1.63 7.91
C THR A 6 -10.62 1.56 8.62
N ASP A 7 -11.19 2.71 9.00
CA ASP A 7 -12.50 2.81 9.64
C ASP A 7 -13.64 2.54 8.64
N PRO A 8 -14.40 1.43 8.79
CA PRO A 8 -15.52 1.12 7.91
C PRO A 8 -16.63 2.17 7.91
N LEU A 9 -16.86 2.87 9.02
CA LEU A 9 -17.92 3.87 9.14
C LEU A 9 -17.57 5.13 8.34
N GLU A 10 -16.32 5.60 8.43
CA GLU A 10 -15.85 6.72 7.61
C GLU A 10 -15.88 6.39 6.13
N VAL A 11 -15.53 5.15 5.77
CA VAL A 11 -15.59 4.68 4.39
C VAL A 11 -17.03 4.63 3.88
N GLU A 12 -17.97 4.13 4.67
CA GLU A 12 -19.39 4.11 4.26
C GLU A 12 -19.95 5.54 4.15
N ARG A 13 -19.62 6.43 5.10
CA ARG A 13 -19.98 7.86 5.03
C ARG A 13 -19.49 8.49 3.73
N SER A 14 -18.19 8.40 3.47
CA SER A 14 -17.54 8.99 2.27
C SER A 14 -18.09 8.41 0.97
N LEU A 15 -18.45 7.12 0.97
CA LEU A 15 -19.06 6.46 -0.18
C LEU A 15 -20.50 6.95 -0.42
N CYS A 16 -21.29 7.08 0.64
CA CYS A 16 -22.68 7.53 0.55
C CYS A 16 -22.80 9.03 0.24
N SER A 17 -21.85 9.86 0.69
CA SER A 17 -21.78 11.29 0.39
C SER A 17 -21.18 11.61 -0.98
N GLY A 18 -20.68 10.60 -1.71
CA GLY A 18 -20.10 10.79 -3.05
C GLY A 18 -18.71 11.43 -3.06
N GLU A 19 -18.00 11.43 -1.93
CA GLU A 19 -16.64 11.98 -1.81
C GLU A 19 -15.57 11.08 -2.45
N LEU A 20 -15.88 9.80 -2.69
CA LEU A 20 -14.95 8.87 -3.30
C LEU A 20 -14.96 8.99 -4.83
N SER A 21 -13.77 9.15 -5.41
CA SER A 21 -13.57 9.30 -6.85
C SER A 21 -13.10 8.01 -7.52
N CYS A 22 -13.52 7.79 -8.76
CA CYS A 22 -13.15 6.64 -9.58
C CYS A 22 -11.69 6.78 -10.04
N PRO A 23 -10.80 5.82 -9.73
CA PRO A 23 -9.39 5.88 -10.14
C PRO A 23 -9.18 5.69 -11.65
N SER A 24 -10.23 5.44 -12.45
CA SER A 24 -10.13 5.30 -13.90
C SER A 24 -10.57 6.54 -14.67
N CYS A 25 -11.47 7.36 -14.13
CA CYS A 25 -12.05 8.50 -14.86
C CYS A 25 -12.35 9.72 -14.00
N GLY A 26 -12.00 9.71 -12.70
CA GLY A 26 -12.28 10.80 -11.77
C GLY A 26 -13.73 10.89 -11.29
N GLY A 27 -14.71 10.32 -12.01
CA GLY A 27 -16.13 10.41 -11.64
C GLY A 27 -16.47 9.79 -10.28
N VAL A 28 -17.54 10.30 -9.65
CA VAL A 28 -18.02 9.83 -8.33
C VAL A 28 -18.34 8.34 -8.33
N VAL A 29 -18.00 7.64 -7.24
CA VAL A 29 -18.40 6.24 -7.03
C VAL A 29 -19.48 6.16 -5.95
N VAL A 30 -20.48 5.31 -6.19
CA VAL A 30 -21.64 5.10 -5.31
C VAL A 30 -21.70 3.66 -4.79
N PRO A 31 -22.45 3.39 -3.70
CA PRO A 31 -22.69 2.05 -3.19
C PRO A 31 -23.10 1.02 -4.26
N TRP A 32 -22.47 -0.16 -4.25
CA TRP A 32 -22.80 -1.26 -5.19
C TRP A 32 -22.91 -2.65 -4.54
N GLY A 33 -22.67 -2.74 -3.24
CA GLY A 33 -22.74 -3.99 -2.46
C GLY A 33 -21.40 -4.33 -1.82
N HIS A 34 -21.14 -5.62 -1.64
CA HIS A 34 -19.95 -6.10 -0.95
C HIS A 34 -19.19 -7.12 -1.79
N ALA A 35 -17.88 -7.20 -1.60
CA ALA A 35 -17.08 -8.29 -2.12
C ALA A 35 -17.35 -9.57 -1.30
N ARG A 36 -16.81 -10.70 -1.78
CA ARG A 36 -16.81 -11.95 -1.00
C ARG A 36 -16.02 -11.74 0.29
N SER A 37 -16.52 -12.34 1.38
CA SER A 37 -15.76 -12.42 2.63
C SER A 37 -14.46 -13.17 2.40
N ARG A 38 -13.37 -12.69 2.99
CA ARG A 38 -12.05 -13.31 2.88
C ARG A 38 -11.27 -13.15 4.17
N ALA A 39 -10.33 -14.06 4.38
CA ALA A 39 -9.42 -14.04 5.50
C ALA A 39 -8.03 -13.59 5.02
N ALA A 40 -7.40 -12.69 5.77
CA ALA A 40 -6.06 -12.19 5.51
C ALA A 40 -5.26 -12.14 6.82
N ARG A 41 -3.95 -12.34 6.75
CA ARG A 41 -3.04 -12.38 7.89
C ARG A 41 -2.60 -10.96 8.25
N GLY A 42 -3.10 -10.46 9.37
CA GLY A 42 -2.62 -9.27 10.05
C GLY A 42 -1.32 -9.53 10.82
N ALA A 43 -0.88 -8.53 11.57
CA ALA A 43 0.24 -8.65 12.50
C ALA A 43 -0.10 -9.60 13.66
N GLU A 44 -1.30 -9.47 14.21
CA GLU A 44 -1.75 -10.21 15.42
C GLU A 44 -2.49 -11.52 15.11
N GLY A 45 -2.75 -11.83 13.83
CA GLY A 45 -3.45 -13.06 13.47
C GLY A 45 -4.30 -12.94 12.21
N MET A 46 -5.25 -13.87 12.06
CA MET A 46 -6.14 -13.90 10.91
C MET A 46 -7.27 -12.89 11.07
N VAL A 47 -7.39 -11.97 10.12
CA VAL A 47 -8.44 -10.97 10.04
C VAL A 47 -9.42 -11.37 8.93
N ARG A 48 -10.67 -11.63 9.29
CA ARG A 48 -11.76 -11.78 8.32
C ARG A 48 -12.31 -10.42 7.96
N HIS A 49 -12.51 -10.18 6.69
CA HIS A 49 -13.09 -8.92 6.23
C HIS A 49 -13.91 -9.12 4.96
N ARG A 50 -14.92 -8.26 4.80
CA ARG A 50 -15.83 -8.25 3.65
C ARG A 50 -15.84 -6.84 3.04
N PRO A 51 -14.88 -6.53 2.16
CA PRO A 51 -14.73 -5.19 1.59
C PRO A 51 -16.00 -4.67 0.92
N ARG A 52 -16.29 -3.38 1.09
CA ARG A 52 -17.34 -2.68 0.36
C ARG A 52 -17.02 -2.63 -1.13
N ARG A 53 -18.05 -2.55 -1.97
CA ARG A 53 -17.92 -2.30 -3.40
C ARG A 53 -18.62 -0.99 -3.76
N ALA A 54 -17.99 -0.27 -4.67
CA ALA A 54 -18.52 0.93 -5.28
C ALA A 54 -18.61 0.77 -6.79
N ARG A 55 -19.52 1.50 -7.43
CA ARG A 55 -19.65 1.60 -8.89
C ARG A 55 -19.53 3.06 -9.30
N CYS A 56 -18.72 3.35 -10.30
CA CYS A 56 -18.62 4.69 -10.85
C CYS A 56 -19.91 5.07 -11.58
N THR A 57 -20.43 6.27 -11.35
CA THR A 57 -21.63 6.78 -12.03
C THR A 57 -21.34 7.09 -13.50
N SER A 58 -20.13 7.55 -13.83
CA SER A 58 -19.69 7.90 -15.19
C SER A 58 -19.28 6.66 -16.01
N CYS A 59 -18.15 6.02 -15.69
CA CYS A 59 -17.60 4.92 -16.52
C CYS A 59 -18.14 3.53 -16.16
N ARG A 60 -19.07 3.43 -15.20
CA ARG A 60 -19.74 2.19 -14.75
C ARG A 60 -18.84 1.08 -14.20
N ARG A 61 -17.51 1.27 -14.14
CA ARG A 61 -16.55 0.33 -13.53
C ARG A 61 -16.86 0.13 -12.05
N THR A 62 -16.63 -1.09 -11.58
CA THR A 62 -16.79 -1.44 -10.16
C THR A 62 -15.44 -1.53 -9.46
N HIS A 63 -15.40 -1.05 -8.21
CA HIS A 63 -14.20 -0.99 -7.39
C HIS A 63 -14.48 -1.66 -6.05
N VAL A 64 -13.61 -2.58 -5.64
CA VAL A 64 -13.54 -3.03 -4.25
C VAL A 64 -12.82 -1.94 -3.45
N LEU A 65 -13.44 -1.46 -2.37
CA LEU A 65 -12.86 -0.53 -1.41
C LEU A 65 -12.03 -1.33 -0.41
N LEU A 66 -10.72 -1.29 -0.57
CA LEU A 66 -9.78 -2.06 0.22
C LEU A 66 -9.12 -1.14 1.26
N ALA A 67 -9.25 -1.46 2.55
CA ALA A 67 -8.58 -0.73 3.60
C ALA A 67 -7.05 -0.69 3.37
N GLN A 68 -6.44 0.44 3.70
CA GLN A 68 -5.00 0.71 3.59
C GLN A 68 -4.11 -0.21 4.44
N LEU A 69 -4.71 -1.04 5.31
CA LEU A 69 -4.03 -2.17 5.96
C LEU A 69 -3.52 -3.22 4.97
N TRP A 70 -4.03 -3.25 3.74
CA TRP A 70 -3.79 -4.32 2.77
C TRP A 70 -3.21 -3.83 1.45
N LEU A 71 -2.35 -4.65 0.84
CA LEU A 71 -1.91 -4.47 -0.54
C LEU A 71 -2.79 -5.27 -1.52
N LEU A 72 -2.79 -4.85 -2.79
CA LEU A 72 -3.60 -5.50 -3.83
C LEU A 72 -3.18 -6.96 -4.00
N ARG A 73 -4.18 -7.85 -3.94
CA ARG A 73 -4.02 -9.31 -4.15
C ARG A 73 -2.96 -9.93 -3.24
N ARG A 74 -2.81 -9.40 -2.02
CA ARG A 74 -1.97 -10.00 -0.97
C ARG A 74 -2.86 -10.46 0.17
N ALA A 75 -2.46 -11.58 0.75
CA ALA A 75 -3.12 -12.18 1.90
C ALA A 75 -2.47 -11.75 3.21
N ASP A 76 -1.41 -10.94 3.18
CA ASP A 76 -0.68 -10.46 4.35
C ASP A 76 -0.79 -8.94 4.41
N ALA A 77 -0.91 -8.40 5.62
CA ALA A 77 -1.05 -6.97 5.85
C ALA A 77 0.19 -6.21 5.37
N ALA A 78 -0.02 -4.95 4.99
CA ALA A 78 1.03 -4.06 4.52
C ALA A 78 2.15 -3.92 5.56
N VAL A 79 1.82 -3.86 6.86
CA VAL A 79 2.81 -3.78 7.95
C VAL A 79 3.69 -5.03 8.05
N VAL A 80 3.16 -6.23 7.86
CA VAL A 80 3.93 -7.49 7.90
C VAL A 80 4.86 -7.59 6.70
N ILE A 81 4.38 -7.20 5.52
CA ILE A 81 5.19 -7.12 4.31
C ILE A 81 6.28 -6.06 4.50
N GLY A 82 5.94 -4.92 5.09
CA GLY A 82 6.83 -3.82 5.41
C GLY A 82 8.00 -4.25 6.28
N ALA A 83 7.72 -4.92 7.40
CA ALA A 83 8.73 -5.50 8.28
C ALA A 83 9.69 -6.44 7.53
N ALA A 84 9.19 -7.23 6.57
CA ALA A 84 10.05 -8.07 5.72
C ALA A 84 11.00 -7.24 4.84
N LEU A 85 10.54 -6.11 4.30
CA LEU A 85 11.34 -5.21 3.46
C LEU A 85 12.41 -4.51 4.30
N GLU A 86 12.05 -4.00 5.47
CA GLU A 86 12.97 -3.38 6.43
C GLU A 86 14.05 -4.36 6.87
N ALA A 87 13.67 -5.57 7.28
CA ALA A 87 14.63 -6.61 7.67
C ALA A 87 15.56 -6.98 6.51
N LYS A 88 15.06 -7.00 5.27
CA LYS A 88 15.89 -7.25 4.08
C LYS A 88 16.88 -6.11 3.84
N ALA A 89 16.47 -4.85 4.01
CA ALA A 89 17.36 -3.70 3.89
C ALA A 89 18.41 -3.66 5.01
N ALA A 90 18.07 -4.17 6.20
CA ALA A 90 19.02 -4.39 7.30
C ALA A 90 19.96 -5.61 7.09
N GLY A 91 19.92 -6.25 5.92
CA GLY A 91 20.85 -7.33 5.56
C GLY A 91 20.33 -8.75 5.82
N SER A 92 19.13 -8.94 6.36
CA SER A 92 18.61 -10.28 6.65
C SER A 92 18.28 -11.09 5.39
N GLY A 93 18.57 -12.39 5.45
CA GLY A 93 18.20 -13.35 4.40
C GLY A 93 16.70 -13.69 4.43
N HIS A 94 16.11 -14.00 3.27
CA HIS A 94 14.66 -14.21 3.16
C HIS A 94 14.14 -15.41 4.00
N ARG A 95 14.99 -16.40 4.31
CA ARG A 95 14.61 -17.56 5.15
C ARG A 95 14.52 -17.16 6.63
N ALA A 96 15.48 -16.39 7.12
CA ALA A 96 15.47 -15.85 8.48
C ALA A 96 14.25 -14.94 8.69
N ILE A 97 13.99 -14.03 7.75
CA ILE A 97 12.81 -13.15 7.76
C ILE A 97 11.52 -13.98 7.78
N ALA A 98 11.43 -15.00 6.94
CA ALA A 98 10.26 -15.87 6.88
C ALA A 98 10.01 -16.60 8.21
N SER A 99 11.06 -17.11 8.85
CA SER A 99 10.96 -17.73 10.18
C SER A 99 10.48 -16.73 11.22
N ALA A 100 11.08 -15.54 11.26
CA ALA A 100 10.72 -14.50 12.23
C ALA A 100 9.26 -14.04 12.11
N LEU A 101 8.75 -13.96 10.88
CA LEU A 101 7.36 -13.56 10.61
C LEU A 101 6.35 -14.72 10.67
N GLY A 102 6.81 -15.97 10.82
CA GLY A 102 5.96 -17.15 10.73
C GLY A 102 5.27 -17.28 9.37
N ARG A 103 6.00 -17.06 8.27
CA ARG A 103 5.48 -17.10 6.89
C ARG A 103 6.27 -18.07 6.01
N PRO A 104 5.66 -18.64 4.96
CA PRO A 104 6.40 -19.50 4.04
C PRO A 104 7.55 -18.75 3.35
N ALA A 105 8.74 -19.37 3.31
CA ALA A 105 9.94 -18.75 2.73
C ALA A 105 9.76 -18.34 1.26
N ALA A 106 9.03 -19.14 0.47
CA ALA A 106 8.72 -18.82 -0.93
C ALA A 106 7.85 -17.55 -1.06
N THR A 107 6.94 -17.33 -0.13
CA THR A 107 6.07 -16.15 -0.08
C THR A 107 6.88 -14.89 0.19
N VAL A 108 7.72 -14.91 1.23
CA VAL A 108 8.60 -13.78 1.57
C VAL A 108 9.56 -13.50 0.42
N ARG A 109 10.22 -14.53 -0.14
CA ARG A 109 11.06 -14.39 -1.34
C ARG A 109 10.31 -13.72 -2.49
N GLY A 110 9.05 -14.09 -2.71
CA GLY A 110 8.17 -13.49 -3.72
C GLY A 110 7.87 -12.01 -3.47
N TRP A 111 7.69 -11.60 -2.22
CA TRP A 111 7.49 -10.19 -1.85
C TRP A 111 8.76 -9.38 -2.12
N LEU A 112 9.89 -9.82 -1.57
CA LEU A 112 11.18 -9.13 -1.71
C LEU A 112 11.55 -8.95 -3.19
N ARG A 113 11.40 -10.00 -3.99
CA ARG A 113 11.66 -9.94 -5.43
C ARG A 113 10.76 -8.94 -6.16
N ARG A 114 9.45 -8.95 -5.87
CA ARG A 114 8.49 -8.04 -6.52
C ARG A 114 8.72 -6.59 -6.12
N PHE A 115 9.07 -6.33 -4.86
CA PHE A 115 9.41 -4.99 -4.41
C PHE A 115 10.70 -4.50 -5.07
N ALA A 116 11.76 -5.33 -5.08
CA ALA A 116 13.03 -4.98 -5.71
C ALA A 116 12.84 -4.59 -7.19
N ALA A 117 12.02 -5.33 -7.94
CA ALA A 117 11.68 -5.00 -9.33
C ALA A 117 10.94 -3.67 -9.52
N ARG A 118 10.38 -3.09 -8.45
CA ARG A 118 9.65 -1.81 -8.45
C ARG A 118 10.33 -0.74 -7.60
N ALA A 119 11.48 -1.03 -7.02
CA ALA A 119 12.09 -0.20 -6.00
C ALA A 119 12.38 1.21 -6.54
N GLU A 120 12.94 1.31 -7.74
CA GLU A 120 13.24 2.62 -8.35
C GLU A 120 11.98 3.45 -8.64
N HIS A 121 10.95 2.84 -9.24
CA HIS A 121 9.66 3.50 -9.45
C HIS A 121 9.04 3.95 -8.12
N THR A 122 9.16 3.13 -7.09
CA THR A 122 8.65 3.44 -5.74
C THR A 122 9.44 4.59 -5.14
N ARG A 123 10.77 4.55 -5.18
CA ARG A 123 11.66 5.64 -4.73
C ARG A 123 11.28 6.96 -5.39
N ALA A 124 11.18 7.01 -6.72
CA ALA A 124 10.81 8.21 -7.46
C ALA A 124 9.40 8.72 -7.10
N GLN A 125 8.43 7.81 -6.98
CA GLN A 125 7.06 8.18 -6.58
C GLN A 125 7.04 8.82 -5.18
N PHE A 126 7.66 8.17 -4.20
CA PHE A 126 7.64 8.65 -2.81
C PHE A 126 8.53 9.88 -2.61
N THR A 127 9.59 10.07 -3.39
CA THR A 127 10.37 11.31 -3.40
C THR A 127 9.53 12.50 -3.87
N ARG A 128 8.74 12.33 -4.94
CA ARG A 128 7.79 13.39 -5.37
C ARG A 128 6.74 13.67 -4.31
N LEU A 129 6.24 12.63 -3.65
CA LEU A 129 5.26 12.78 -2.58
C LEU A 129 5.85 13.50 -1.36
N LEU A 130 7.09 13.19 -0.99
CA LEU A 130 7.83 13.90 0.05
C LEU A 130 7.85 15.41 -0.26
N HIS A 131 8.33 15.80 -1.45
CA HIS A 131 8.42 17.23 -1.79
C HIS A 131 7.07 17.92 -2.01
N ALA A 132 6.01 17.18 -2.34
CA ALA A 132 4.65 17.72 -2.35
C ALA A 132 4.12 18.01 -0.94
N LEU A 133 4.56 17.25 0.07
CA LEU A 133 4.17 17.42 1.48
C LEU A 133 5.08 18.39 2.23
N ASP A 134 6.36 18.39 1.89
CA ASP A 134 7.42 19.22 2.45
C ASP A 134 8.36 19.72 1.32
N PRO A 135 8.06 20.89 0.73
CA PRO A 135 8.85 21.46 -0.35
C PRO A 135 10.31 21.76 0.01
N VAL A 136 10.64 21.90 1.30
CA VAL A 136 12.00 22.22 1.79
C VAL A 136 12.70 20.99 2.37
N ALA A 137 12.15 19.79 2.17
CA ALA A 137 12.75 18.55 2.64
C ALA A 137 14.20 18.40 2.13
N PRO A 138 15.15 18.00 3.00
CA PRO A 138 16.52 17.75 2.60
C PRO A 138 16.60 16.58 1.62
N ALA A 139 17.71 16.51 0.88
CA ALA A 139 18.00 15.40 -0.01
C ALA A 139 17.97 14.05 0.74
N LEU A 140 17.40 13.03 0.09
CA LEU A 140 17.37 11.67 0.63
C LEU A 140 18.79 11.10 0.70
N ALA A 141 19.12 10.44 1.81
CA ALA A 141 20.38 9.73 1.96
C ALA A 141 20.43 8.51 1.03
N VAL A 142 21.59 8.27 0.41
CA VAL A 142 21.85 7.04 -0.36
C VAL A 142 22.17 5.92 0.63
N ARG A 143 21.42 4.81 0.57
CA ARG A 143 21.46 3.70 1.55
C ARG A 143 22.15 2.45 1.00
N GLY A 144 22.85 2.55 -0.13
CA GLY A 144 23.68 1.48 -0.70
C GLY A 144 22.90 0.38 -1.45
N SER A 145 21.57 0.49 -1.57
CA SER A 145 20.77 -0.35 -2.48
C SER A 145 19.46 0.32 -2.86
N VAL A 146 18.97 0.05 -4.08
CA VAL A 146 17.70 0.62 -4.58
C VAL A 146 16.49 0.29 -3.68
N VAL A 147 16.52 -0.86 -3.00
CA VAL A 147 15.48 -1.25 -2.03
C VAL A 147 15.56 -0.36 -0.80
N ALA A 148 16.75 -0.15 -0.24
CA ALA A 148 16.93 0.70 0.93
C ALA A 148 16.62 2.18 0.62
N ASP A 149 17.00 2.66 -0.57
CA ASP A 149 16.66 4.02 -1.02
C ASP A 149 15.14 4.22 -1.16
N ALA A 150 14.43 3.21 -1.67
CA ALA A 150 12.98 3.24 -1.75
C ALA A 150 12.31 3.26 -0.36
N LEU A 151 12.86 2.53 0.61
CA LEU A 151 12.37 2.53 1.99
C LEU A 151 12.63 3.88 2.68
N GLU A 152 13.80 4.48 2.47
CA GLU A 152 14.11 5.84 2.94
C GLU A 152 13.09 6.86 2.39
N ALA A 153 12.81 6.82 1.09
CA ALA A 153 11.81 7.68 0.47
C ALA A 153 10.40 7.48 1.07
N ILE A 154 9.99 6.23 1.30
CA ILE A 154 8.70 5.92 1.96
C ILE A 154 8.67 6.50 3.37
N GLY A 155 9.71 6.25 4.17
CA GLY A 155 9.78 6.70 5.57
C GLY A 155 9.74 8.22 5.68
N ARG A 156 10.53 8.93 4.86
CA ARG A 156 10.56 10.39 4.84
C ARG A 156 9.23 10.99 4.39
N ALA A 157 8.62 10.45 3.34
CA ALA A 157 7.29 10.89 2.90
C ALA A 157 6.21 10.63 3.95
N ALA A 158 6.26 9.48 4.64
CA ALA A 158 5.33 9.16 5.72
C ALA A 158 5.49 10.13 6.91
N ALA A 159 6.74 10.44 7.30
CA ALA A 159 7.01 11.42 8.35
C ALA A 159 6.49 12.82 7.98
N ALA A 160 6.71 13.27 6.74
CA ALA A 160 6.16 14.53 6.25
C ALA A 160 4.61 14.53 6.27
N ALA A 161 3.98 13.40 5.90
CA ALA A 161 2.52 13.27 5.97
C ALA A 161 1.99 13.36 7.40
N VAL A 162 2.68 12.76 8.38
CA VAL A 162 2.32 12.85 9.81
C VAL A 162 2.33 14.31 10.28
N VAL A 163 3.37 15.06 9.91
CA VAL A 163 3.51 16.48 10.29
C VAL A 163 2.47 17.35 9.59
N ARG A 164 2.23 17.13 8.28
CA ARG A 164 1.44 18.04 7.45
C ARG A 164 -0.07 17.79 7.51
N LEU A 165 -0.48 16.53 7.71
CA LEU A 165 -1.87 16.09 7.58
C LEU A 165 -2.39 15.55 8.92
N SER A 166 -1.98 14.34 9.30
CA SER A 166 -2.45 13.65 10.50
C SER A 166 -1.58 12.42 10.78
N PRO A 167 -1.59 11.90 12.03
CA PRO A 167 -0.94 10.62 12.34
C PRO A 167 -1.38 9.50 11.40
N VAL A 168 -0.41 8.75 10.87
CA VAL A 168 -0.65 7.60 9.98
C VAL A 168 0.49 6.60 10.13
N ALA A 169 0.16 5.31 10.19
CA ALA A 169 1.17 4.26 10.19
C ALA A 169 1.91 4.24 8.83
N PRO A 170 3.26 4.16 8.80
CA PRO A 170 4.03 4.29 7.56
C PRO A 170 3.60 3.32 6.45
N TRP A 171 3.29 2.08 6.81
CA TRP A 171 2.89 1.05 5.84
C TRP A 171 1.44 1.18 5.36
N GLU A 172 0.56 1.81 6.15
CA GLU A 172 -0.77 2.20 5.70
C GLU A 172 -0.69 3.38 4.73
N PHE A 173 0.10 4.40 5.08
CA PHE A 173 0.41 5.51 4.18
C PHE A 173 0.98 4.99 2.85
N ALA A 174 1.96 4.09 2.91
CA ALA A 174 2.59 3.53 1.73
C ALA A 174 1.60 2.72 0.87
N ALA A 175 0.71 1.95 1.50
CA ALA A 175 -0.37 1.24 0.81
C ALA A 175 -1.34 2.22 0.14
N ARG A 176 -1.75 3.29 0.81
CA ARG A 176 -2.67 4.30 0.27
C ARG A 176 -2.04 5.08 -0.89
N ALA A 177 -0.83 5.59 -0.70
CA ALA A 177 -0.07 6.38 -1.68
C ALA A 177 0.28 5.58 -2.94
N SER A 178 0.57 4.28 -2.80
CA SER A 178 0.84 3.39 -3.94
C SER A 178 -0.42 2.79 -4.58
N ALA A 179 -1.62 3.17 -4.13
CA ALA A 179 -2.88 2.48 -4.49
C ALA A 179 -2.81 0.95 -4.29
N GLY A 180 -2.04 0.51 -3.28
CA GLY A 180 -1.82 -0.89 -2.89
C GLY A 180 -0.89 -1.65 -3.84
N ARG A 181 -0.12 -0.95 -4.69
CA ARG A 181 0.67 -1.53 -5.79
C ARG A 181 2.16 -1.71 -5.49
N LEU A 182 2.62 -1.55 -4.24
CA LEU A 182 4.03 -1.77 -3.87
C LEU A 182 4.58 -3.12 -4.36
N LEU A 183 3.75 -4.17 -4.35
CA LEU A 183 4.10 -5.51 -4.83
C LEU A 183 3.35 -5.90 -6.12
N ALA A 184 2.79 -4.95 -6.86
CA ALA A 184 2.16 -5.28 -8.15
C ALA A 184 3.19 -5.93 -9.10
N PRO A 185 2.77 -6.67 -10.13
CA PRO A 185 3.69 -7.01 -11.22
C PRO A 185 4.40 -5.75 -11.73
N ALA A 186 5.62 -5.89 -12.24
CA ALA A 186 6.20 -4.82 -13.05
C ALA A 186 5.19 -4.44 -14.13
N VAL A 187 5.06 -3.15 -14.44
CA VAL A 187 4.25 -2.75 -15.59
C VAL A 187 5.02 -3.31 -16.79
N GLY A 188 4.55 -4.42 -17.35
CA GLY A 188 5.05 -4.84 -18.65
C GLY A 188 4.76 -3.69 -19.60
N SER A 189 5.77 -3.26 -20.36
CA SER A 189 5.51 -2.74 -21.69
C SER A 189 4.52 -3.71 -22.33
N GLY A 190 3.31 -3.22 -22.60
CA GLY A 190 2.21 -4.05 -23.09
C GLY A 190 2.65 -4.84 -24.31
N TRP A 191 2.13 -6.06 -24.41
CA TRP A 191 1.90 -6.67 -25.72
C TRP A 191 0.63 -6.05 -26.27
#